data_AF-U6DBY2-F1
#
_entry.id   AF-U6DBY2-F1
#
_cell.length_a   1.000
_cell.length_b   1.000
_cell.length_c   1.000
_cell.angle_alpha   90.00
_cell.angle_beta   90.00
_cell.angle_gamma   90.00
#
_symmetry.space_group_name_H-M   'P 1'
#
loop_
_entity.id
_entity.type
_entity.pdbx_description
1 polymer ?
#
loop_
_entity_poly.entity_id
_entity_poly.type
_entity_poly.pdbx_seq_one_letter_code
_entity_poly.pdbx_strand_id
1 'polypeptide(L)'
;KHEIQKLAEFIGKNLDDEVLDKIVLHTSFDVMKQNPMANYSSIPTTIMNHSVSPFMRKGTVGDWKNHFTVAQNERFNEDYEKKMADTNITFHFQFS
;
A
#
# COMPACT_ATOMS: atom_id res chain seq x y z
N LYS A 1 0.28 13.10 -5.68
CA LYS A 1 0.18 13.41 -7.13
C LYS A 1 1.35 12.86 -7.95
N HIS A 2 2.61 13.01 -7.51
CA HIS A 2 3.79 12.62 -8.28
C HIS A 2 3.74 11.22 -8.93
N GLU A 3 3.45 10.16 -8.16
CA GLU A 3 3.39 8.80 -8.73
C GLU A 3 2.26 8.60 -9.76
N ILE A 4 1.13 9.31 -9.59
CA ILE A 4 0.02 9.29 -10.57
C ILE A 4 0.45 9.99 -11.87
N GLN A 5 1.21 11.09 -11.77
CA GLN A 5 1.73 11.80 -12.95
C GLN A 5 2.74 10.94 -13.71
N LYS A 6 3.66 10.27 -13.00
CA LYS A 6 4.59 9.31 -13.61
C LYS A 6 3.85 8.17 -14.32
N LEU A 7 2.80 7.63 -13.71
CA LEU A 7 1.98 6.60 -14.34
C LEU A 7 1.28 7.14 -15.59
N ALA A 8 0.71 8.35 -15.53
CA ALA A 8 0.04 8.99 -16.65
C ALA A 8 1.00 9.18 -17.84
N GLU A 9 2.20 9.70 -17.60
CA GLU A 9 3.26 9.83 -18.60
C GLU A 9 3.64 8.47 -19.20
N PHE A 10 3.84 7.45 -18.35
CA PHE A 10 4.19 6.10 -18.80
C PHE A 10 3.14 5.50 -19.75
N ILE A 11 1.84 5.77 -19.54
CA ILE A 11 0.75 5.29 -20.41
C ILE A 11 0.39 6.29 -21.53
N GLY A 12 1.19 7.35 -21.73
CA GLY A 12 0.98 8.35 -22.78
C GLY A 12 -0.28 9.21 -22.58
N LYS A 13 -0.64 9.51 -21.32
CA LYS A 13 -1.78 10.37 -20.97
C LYS A 13 -1.30 11.71 -20.41
N ASN A 14 -1.81 12.78 -21.01
CA ASN A 14 -1.73 14.12 -20.45
C ASN A 14 -3.00 14.37 -19.63
N LEU A 15 -2.83 14.58 -18.33
CA LEU A 15 -3.94 14.84 -17.41
C LEU A 15 -3.83 16.29 -16.93
N ASP A 16 -4.95 17.00 -16.92
CA ASP A 16 -5.03 18.30 -16.24
C ASP A 16 -5.06 18.11 -14.71
N ASP A 17 -4.82 19.21 -13.99
CA ASP A 17 -4.76 19.20 -12.53
C ASP A 17 -6.09 18.80 -11.88
N GLU A 18 -7.23 19.12 -12.49
CA GLU A 18 -8.55 18.78 -11.98
C GLU A 18 -8.78 17.26 -12.04
N VAL A 19 -8.41 16.62 -13.14
CA VAL A 19 -8.46 15.17 -13.30
C VAL A 19 -7.48 14.50 -12.35
N LEU A 20 -6.27 15.04 -12.19
CA LEU A 20 -5.29 14.51 -11.22
C LEU A 20 -5.84 14.58 -9.78
N ASP A 21 -6.49 15.66 -9.39
CA ASP A 21 -7.13 15.81 -8.07
C ASP A 21 -8.25 14.80 -7.87
N LYS A 22 -9.09 14.59 -8.89
CA LYS A 22 -10.14 13.57 -8.85
C LYS A 22 -9.54 12.18 -8.68
N ILE A 23 -8.46 11.85 -9.39
CA ILE A 23 -7.80 10.54 -9.24
C ILE A 23 -7.27 10.40 -7.82
N VAL A 24 -6.51 11.38 -7.29
CA VAL A 24 -5.98 11.34 -5.92
C VAL A 24 -7.09 11.09 -4.90
N LEU A 25 -8.20 11.81 -5.01
CA LEU A 25 -9.34 11.65 -4.11
C LEU A 25 -9.94 10.24 -4.20
N HIS A 26 -10.27 9.79 -5.41
CA HIS A 26 -10.99 8.53 -5.63
C HIS A 26 -10.13 7.28 -5.38
N THR A 27 -8.79 7.42 -5.49
CA THR A 27 -7.84 6.36 -5.15
C THR A 27 -7.25 6.52 -3.74
N SER A 28 -7.73 7.47 -2.94
CA SER A 28 -7.32 7.56 -1.54
C SER A 28 -7.80 6.32 -0.76
N PHE A 29 -7.06 5.94 0.27
CA PHE A 29 -7.39 4.76 1.06
C PHE A 29 -8.79 4.86 1.67
N ASP A 30 -9.18 6.01 2.22
CA ASP A 30 -10.49 6.20 2.86
C ASP A 30 -11.63 6.07 1.85
N VAL A 31 -11.49 6.64 0.66
CA VAL A 31 -12.51 6.52 -0.40
C VAL A 31 -12.58 5.08 -0.92
N MET A 32 -11.44 4.45 -1.20
CA MET A 32 -11.40 3.06 -1.67
C MET A 32 -11.93 2.07 -0.63
N LYS A 33 -11.70 2.32 0.66
CA LYS A 33 -12.20 1.49 1.77
C LYS A 33 -13.73 1.44 1.82
N GLN A 34 -14.40 2.52 1.45
CA GLN A 34 -15.86 2.59 1.40
C GLN A 34 -16.45 2.13 0.06
N ASN A 35 -15.64 2.00 -0.98
CA ASN A 35 -16.09 1.64 -2.33
C ASN A 35 -16.28 0.11 -2.47
N PRO A 36 -17.51 -0.42 -2.63
CA PRO A 36 -17.75 -1.86 -2.79
C PRO A 36 -17.08 -2.49 -4.02
N MET A 37 -16.76 -1.67 -5.04
CA MET A 37 -16.06 -2.11 -6.24
C MET A 37 -14.55 -2.27 -6.04
N ALA A 38 -14.01 -1.81 -4.90
CA ALA A 38 -12.58 -1.84 -4.61
C ALA A 38 -12.22 -2.52 -3.28
N ASN A 39 -13.13 -2.52 -2.29
CA ASN A 39 -12.85 -2.99 -0.94
C ASN A 39 -13.11 -4.49 -0.71
N TYR A 40 -13.52 -5.23 -1.76
CA TYR A 40 -13.80 -6.67 -1.76
C TYR A 40 -15.02 -7.12 -0.92
N SER A 41 -15.88 -6.20 -0.45
CA SER A 41 -17.04 -6.57 0.38
C SER A 41 -18.09 -7.44 -0.32
N SER A 42 -18.05 -7.53 -1.66
CA SER A 42 -18.92 -8.40 -2.45
C SER A 42 -18.44 -9.85 -2.54
N ILE A 43 -17.22 -10.15 -2.07
CA ILE A 43 -16.68 -11.51 -2.06
C ILE A 43 -17.33 -12.32 -0.93
N PRO A 44 -17.76 -13.57 -1.20
CA PRO A 44 -18.34 -14.44 -0.16
C PRO A 44 -17.45 -14.61 1.06
N THR A 45 -18.05 -14.66 2.25
CA THR A 45 -17.33 -14.83 3.53
C THR A 45 -16.57 -16.15 3.63
N THR A 46 -16.96 -17.16 2.85
CA THR A 46 -16.23 -18.43 2.71
C THR A 46 -14.89 -18.28 1.99
N ILE A 47 -14.71 -17.20 1.22
CA ILE A 47 -13.47 -16.86 0.52
C ILE A 47 -12.71 -15.76 1.28
N MET A 48 -13.42 -14.70 1.69
CA MET A 48 -12.82 -13.56 2.41
C MET A 48 -13.72 -13.12 3.56
N ASN A 49 -13.33 -13.45 4.80
CA ASN A 49 -14.10 -13.06 5.99
C ASN A 49 -13.63 -11.70 6.55
N HIS A 50 -14.30 -10.64 6.13
CA HIS A 50 -14.00 -9.26 6.54
C HIS A 50 -14.26 -8.98 8.03
N SER A 51 -15.01 -9.82 8.74
CA SER A 51 -15.23 -9.68 10.19
C SER A 51 -14.02 -10.10 11.01
N VAL A 52 -13.13 -10.94 10.46
CA VAL A 52 -11.82 -11.27 11.07
C VAL A 52 -10.84 -10.13 10.81
N SER A 53 -10.71 -9.71 9.55
CA SER A 53 -9.95 -8.52 9.18
C SER A 53 -10.44 -7.98 7.83
N PRO A 54 -10.71 -6.67 7.70
CA PRO A 54 -11.09 -6.11 6.42
C PRO A 54 -9.90 -6.08 5.46
N PHE A 55 -10.15 -6.32 4.16
CA PHE A 55 -9.14 -6.23 3.10
C PHE A 55 -8.41 -4.87 3.10
N MET A 56 -9.18 -3.78 3.08
CA MET A 56 -8.66 -2.42 3.27
C MET A 56 -8.42 -2.15 4.77
N ARG A 57 -7.32 -2.71 5.32
CA ARG A 57 -7.05 -2.76 6.78
C ARG A 57 -6.65 -1.41 7.39
N LYS A 58 -5.42 -0.94 7.14
CA LYS A 58 -4.89 0.34 7.67
C LYS A 58 -4.38 1.31 6.60
N GLY A 59 -3.81 0.82 5.50
CA GLY A 59 -3.36 1.69 4.41
C GLY A 59 -2.17 2.58 4.74
N THR A 60 -1.31 2.19 5.68
CA THR A 60 -0.17 3.01 6.14
C THR A 60 1.15 2.26 6.10
N VAL A 61 2.24 3.00 5.86
CA VAL A 61 3.61 2.50 5.98
C VAL A 61 4.05 2.58 7.44
N GLY A 62 4.79 1.58 7.92
CA GLY A 62 5.32 1.55 9.29
C GLY A 62 4.50 0.77 10.31
N ASP A 63 3.33 0.25 9.93
CA ASP A 63 2.48 -0.51 10.86
C ASP A 63 3.11 -1.82 11.36
N TRP A 64 4.17 -2.31 10.70
CA TRP A 64 4.97 -3.46 11.17
C TRP A 64 5.51 -3.24 12.59
N LYS A 65 5.79 -2.00 12.99
CA LYS A 65 6.26 -1.65 14.34
C LYS A 65 5.26 -1.99 15.45
N ASN A 66 3.98 -2.07 15.12
CA ASN A 66 2.94 -2.47 16.06
C ASN A 66 2.82 -4.00 16.22
N HIS A 67 3.59 -4.77 15.45
CA HIS A 67 3.47 -6.23 15.37
C HIS A 67 4.79 -6.93 15.71
N PHE A 68 5.92 -6.37 15.29
CA PHE A 68 7.23 -6.95 15.54
C PHE A 68 7.71 -6.63 16.95
N THR A 69 8.08 -7.68 17.70
CA THR A 69 8.96 -7.49 18.88
C THR A 69 10.36 -7.10 18.43
N VAL A 70 11.14 -6.51 19.36
CA VAL A 70 12.54 -6.12 19.09
C VAL A 70 13.36 -7.32 18.57
N ALA A 71 13.29 -8.46 19.24
CA ALA A 71 14.04 -9.66 18.87
C ALA A 71 13.63 -10.22 17.48
N GLN A 72 12.35 -10.14 17.11
CA GLN A 72 11.90 -10.53 15.77
C GLN A 72 12.43 -9.58 14.71
N ASN A 73 12.47 -8.28 15.00
CA ASN A 73 12.96 -7.27 14.06
C ASN A 73 14.48 -7.39 13.85
N GLU A 74 15.26 -7.61 14.91
CA GLU A 74 16.70 -7.87 14.82
C GLU A 74 16.99 -9.07 13.92
N ARG A 75 16.32 -10.20 14.19
CA ARG A 75 16.46 -11.41 13.36
C ARG A 75 16.04 -11.18 11.91
N PHE A 76 14.97 -10.42 11.67
CA PHE A 76 14.50 -10.11 10.33
C PHE A 76 15.52 -9.25 9.58
N ASN A 77 16.07 -8.22 10.23
CA ASN A 77 17.04 -7.33 9.63
C ASN A 77 18.33 -8.07 9.23
N GLU A 78 18.85 -8.95 10.08
CA GLU A 78 20.03 -9.76 9.74
C GLU A 78 19.82 -10.64 8.50
N ASP A 79 18.64 -11.24 8.35
CA ASP A 79 18.28 -12.06 7.19
C ASP A 79 18.04 -11.19 5.94
N TYR A 80 17.38 -10.05 6.12
CA TYR A 80 17.12 -9.07 5.06
C TYR A 80 18.42 -8.52 4.46
N GLU A 81 19.37 -8.09 5.29
CA GLU A 81 20.67 -7.58 4.84
C GLU A 81 21.41 -8.60 3.98
N LYS A 82 21.43 -9.88 4.39
CA LYS A 82 22.07 -10.96 3.63
C LYS A 82 21.38 -11.21 2.29
N LYS A 83 20.04 -11.23 2.27
CA LYS A 83 19.25 -11.54 1.06
C LYS A 83 19.22 -10.41 0.05
N MET A 84 19.35 -9.18 0.51
CA MET A 84 19.24 -7.99 -0.33
C MET A 84 20.61 -7.39 -0.71
N ALA A 85 21.72 -7.94 -0.18
CA ALA A 85 23.08 -7.44 -0.35
C ALA A 85 23.49 -7.21 -1.82
N ASP A 86 23.05 -8.08 -2.74
CA ASP A 86 23.44 -8.02 -4.15
C ASP A 86 22.42 -7.25 -5.02
N THR A 87 21.55 -6.44 -4.40
CA THR A 87 20.54 -5.66 -5.10
C THR A 87 20.81 -4.16 -4.98
N ASN A 88 20.44 -3.41 -6.02
CA ASN A 88 20.47 -1.95 -6.00
C ASN A 88 19.10 -1.36 -5.59
N ILE A 89 18.26 -2.15 -4.91
CA ILE A 89 16.89 -1.77 -4.57
C ILE A 89 16.84 -1.25 -3.14
N THR A 90 16.31 -0.04 -2.98
CA THR A 90 16.11 0.59 -1.67
C THR A 90 14.63 0.54 -1.28
N PHE A 91 14.36 0.06 -0.06
CA PHE A 91 13.02 0.05 0.52
C PHE A 91 12.92 1.02 1.69
N HIS A 92 11.78 1.71 1.79
CA HIS A 92 11.45 2.58 2.93
C HIS A 92 10.41 1.89 3.82
N PHE A 93 10.83 1.42 4.99
CA PHE A 93 9.96 0.73 5.96
C PHE A 93 9.15 1.70 6.84
N GLN A 94 9.39 3.01 6.71
CA GLN A 94 8.69 4.10 7.38
C GLN A 94 8.85 5.37 6.54
N PHE A 95 7.90 6.30 6.64
CA PHE A 95 8.14 7.67 6.20
C PHE A 95 8.94 8.41 7.29
N SER A 96 9.91 9.21 6.85
CA SER A 96 10.63 10.17 7.70
C SER A 96 9.74 11.33 8.11
#